data_AF-A0A379VL00-F1
#
_entry.id   AF-A0A379VL00-F1
#
_cell.length_a   1.000
_cell.length_b   1.000
_cell.length_c   1.000
_cell.angle_alpha   90.00
_cell.angle_beta   90.00
_cell.angle_gamma   90.00
#
_symmetry.space_group_name_H-M   'P 1'
#
loop_
_entity.id
_entity.type
_entity.pdbx_description
1 polymer ?
#
loop_
_entity_poly.entity_id
_entity_poly.type
_entity_poly.pdbx_seq_one_letter_code
_entity_poly.pdbx_strand_id
1 'polypeptide(L)'
;MLFARYQSRLLVWLASLSLLVAFIGAMTVQFIGGARLLETAAGIPYETGLLIFGVSIALYTAFGGFRASVLNDTLQGLVMLVGTIVLLVGVIHAAGGLSQAVDTLHALDPKLVTPQGADDILSPAFMTSFWVLVCFGVIGLPHTAVRCISYKDSKAVHRGIIIGTIVVAILMFGMHLAGALGRAVLPDLTVPDLVIPTLMVKVLPPFAAGIFLAAPMAAIMSTINAQLLQSSATIIKDLYLNLRPDQMQNEIRLKRMSAAITLLLGALLLLAAWKPPEMIIWLNLLAFGGLEAVFLWPLVLGLYWERANAAGALSAMIVGGVLYALLATFNIQYLGFHPIVPALLLSLLAFLIGNRFGSSASQATVLSTDK
;
A
#
# COMPACT_ATOMS: atom_id res chain seq x y z
N MET A 1 -18.97 -3.67 5.98
CA MET A 1 -19.39 -4.02 4.60
C MET A 1 -19.53 -5.53 4.41
N LEU A 2 -18.45 -6.30 4.54
CA LEU A 2 -18.48 -7.76 4.35
C LEU A 2 -19.50 -8.49 5.24
N PHE A 3 -19.54 -8.16 6.53
CA PHE A 3 -20.55 -8.72 7.44
C PHE A 3 -21.98 -8.41 6.97
N ALA A 4 -22.25 -7.17 6.56
CA ALA A 4 -23.57 -6.77 6.09
C ALA A 4 -23.99 -7.54 4.82
N ARG A 5 -23.05 -7.80 3.91
CA ARG A 5 -23.32 -8.52 2.64
C ARG A 5 -23.47 -10.03 2.81
N TYR A 6 -22.60 -10.65 3.62
CA TYR A 6 -22.45 -12.10 3.68
C TYR A 6 -22.97 -12.72 4.99
N GLN A 7 -23.24 -11.92 6.02
CA GLN A 7 -23.77 -12.36 7.33
C GLN A 7 -22.97 -13.49 8.00
N SER A 8 -21.67 -13.61 7.66
CA SER A 8 -20.79 -14.66 8.16
C SER A 8 -19.71 -14.08 9.09
N ARG A 9 -19.67 -14.57 10.33
CA ARG A 9 -18.65 -14.16 11.32
C ARG A 9 -17.26 -14.70 10.96
N LEU A 10 -17.18 -15.93 10.45
CA LEU A 10 -15.92 -16.55 10.02
C LEU A 10 -15.25 -15.73 8.91
N LEU A 11 -16.06 -15.20 7.99
CA LEU A 11 -15.57 -14.36 6.90
C LEU A 11 -14.97 -13.06 7.44
N VAL A 12 -15.63 -12.43 8.41
CA VAL A 12 -15.09 -11.24 9.08
C VAL A 12 -13.76 -11.56 9.77
N TRP A 13 -13.66 -12.69 10.47
CA TRP A 13 -12.43 -13.06 11.17
C TRP A 13 -11.25 -13.28 10.20
N LEU A 14 -11.48 -14.02 9.12
CA LEU A 14 -10.45 -14.23 8.09
C LEU A 14 -10.05 -12.92 7.41
N ALA A 15 -11.02 -12.04 7.13
CA ALA A 15 -10.77 -10.72 6.59
C ALA A 15 -9.92 -9.89 7.55
N SER A 16 -10.32 -9.81 8.82
CA SER A 16 -9.62 -9.07 9.87
C SER A 16 -8.19 -9.58 10.05
N LEU A 17 -7.98 -10.90 10.11
CA LEU A 17 -6.63 -11.48 10.23
C LEU A 17 -5.75 -11.16 9.02
N SER A 18 -6.29 -11.34 7.81
CA SER A 18 -5.57 -11.05 6.56
C SER A 18 -5.20 -9.57 6.45
N LEU A 19 -6.13 -8.69 6.87
CA LEU A 19 -5.90 -7.24 6.93
C LEU A 19 -4.75 -6.90 7.89
N LEU A 20 -4.75 -7.48 9.09
CA LEU A 20 -3.71 -7.24 10.10
C LEU A 20 -2.34 -7.68 9.61
N VAL A 21 -2.23 -8.89 9.04
CA VAL A 21 -0.96 -9.41 8.51
C VAL A 21 -0.41 -8.52 7.40
N ALA A 22 -1.26 -8.13 6.44
CA ALA A 22 -0.83 -7.26 5.36
C ALA A 22 -0.46 -5.85 5.84
N PHE A 23 -1.21 -5.28 6.80
CA PHE A 23 -0.88 -3.98 7.37
C PHE A 23 0.45 -3.99 8.11
N ILE A 24 0.84 -5.10 8.77
CA ILE A 24 2.18 -5.21 9.35
C ILE A 24 3.25 -5.08 8.24
N GLY A 25 3.10 -5.78 7.12
CA GLY A 25 4.03 -5.66 5.99
C GLY A 25 4.06 -4.25 5.39
N ALA A 26 2.89 -3.67 5.12
CA ALA A 26 2.78 -2.32 4.54
C ALA A 26 3.31 -1.22 5.48
N MET A 27 3.10 -1.34 6.79
CA MET A 27 3.67 -0.41 7.78
C MET A 27 5.18 -0.62 7.93
N THR A 28 5.68 -1.85 7.84
CA THR A 28 7.13 -2.13 7.92
C THR A 28 7.87 -1.43 6.79
N VAL A 29 7.37 -1.53 5.55
CA VAL A 29 7.88 -0.77 4.38
C VAL A 29 7.98 0.73 4.67
N GLN A 30 6.95 1.28 5.30
CA GLN A 30 6.87 2.69 5.62
C GLN A 30 7.84 3.12 6.73
N PHE A 31 8.08 2.29 7.75
CA PHE A 31 9.11 2.53 8.76
C PHE A 31 10.51 2.55 8.13
N ILE A 32 10.79 1.60 7.23
CA ILE A 32 12.05 1.56 6.49
C ILE A 32 12.19 2.83 5.65
N GLY A 33 11.16 3.21 4.88
CA GLY A 33 11.17 4.42 4.06
C GLY A 33 11.39 5.70 4.87
N GLY A 34 10.73 5.84 6.02
CA GLY A 34 10.93 6.97 6.94
C GLY A 34 12.36 7.05 7.49
N ALA A 35 12.93 5.90 7.88
CA ALA A 35 14.32 5.83 8.35
C ALA A 35 15.32 6.18 7.24
N ARG A 36 15.11 5.67 6.01
CA ARG A 36 15.94 5.98 4.84
C ARG A 36 15.88 7.46 4.45
N LEU A 37 14.72 8.10 4.58
CA LEU A 37 14.59 9.54 4.39
C LEU A 37 15.43 10.33 5.40
N LEU A 38 15.39 9.97 6.69
CA LEU A 38 16.22 10.61 7.72
C LEU A 38 17.72 10.36 7.49
N GLU A 39 18.07 9.16 7.06
CA GLU A 39 19.45 8.78 6.74
C GLU A 39 20.04 9.67 5.65
N THR A 40 19.33 9.87 4.55
CA THR A 40 19.84 10.71 3.46
C THR A 40 19.70 12.20 3.74
N ALA A 41 18.58 12.64 4.32
CA ALA A 41 18.29 14.05 4.50
C ALA A 41 19.14 14.69 5.61
N ALA A 42 19.33 13.96 6.71
CA ALA A 42 19.97 14.46 7.92
C ALA A 42 21.30 13.78 8.24
N GLY A 43 21.73 12.79 7.45
CA GLY A 43 22.97 12.04 7.69
C GLY A 43 22.92 11.17 8.95
N ILE A 44 21.73 10.84 9.44
CA ILE A 44 21.55 10.05 10.67
C ILE A 44 21.68 8.55 10.32
N PRO A 45 22.47 7.75 11.05
CA PRO A 45 22.56 6.31 10.79
C PRO A 45 21.18 5.64 10.77
N TYR A 46 20.96 4.70 9.85
CA TYR A 46 19.67 4.04 9.62
C TYR A 46 18.97 3.58 10.91
N GLU A 47 19.67 2.88 11.79
CA GLU A 47 19.11 2.33 13.04
C GLU A 47 18.65 3.44 13.98
N THR A 48 19.41 4.53 14.03
CA THR A 48 19.05 5.70 14.84
C THR A 48 17.87 6.44 14.23
N GLY A 49 17.85 6.60 12.90
CA GLY A 49 16.73 7.16 12.16
C GLY A 49 15.44 6.36 12.36
N LEU A 50 15.54 5.03 12.32
CA LEU A 50 14.44 4.10 12.57
C LEU A 50 13.88 4.24 13.99
N LEU A 51 14.76 4.32 15.00
CA LEU A 51 14.33 4.53 16.39
C LEU A 51 13.63 5.89 16.57
N ILE A 52 14.23 6.97 16.06
CA ILE A 52 13.63 8.31 16.14
C ILE A 52 12.25 8.31 15.48
N PHE A 53 12.16 7.78 14.25
CA PHE A 53 10.94 7.74 13.48
C PHE A 53 9.87 6.88 14.15
N GLY A 54 10.21 5.65 14.55
CA GLY A 54 9.26 4.71 15.12
C GLY A 54 8.77 5.10 16.51
N VAL A 55 9.64 5.63 17.38
CA VAL A 55 9.23 6.15 18.70
C VAL A 55 8.30 7.35 18.54
N SER A 56 8.63 8.28 17.62
CA SER A 56 7.81 9.45 17.35
C SER A 56 6.40 9.06 16.90
N ILE A 57 6.29 8.09 15.99
CA ILE A 57 5.00 7.57 15.53
C ILE A 57 4.24 6.84 16.63
N ALA A 58 4.91 5.94 17.37
CA ALA A 58 4.25 5.17 18.42
C ALA A 58 3.62 6.09 19.48
N LEU A 59 4.34 7.14 19.89
CA LEU A 59 3.83 8.14 20.83
C LEU A 59 2.71 8.97 20.18
N TYR A 60 2.93 9.51 18.98
CA TYR A 60 1.94 10.33 18.29
C TYR A 60 0.61 9.60 18.07
N THR A 61 0.64 8.33 17.65
CA THR A 61 -0.58 7.55 17.41
C THR A 61 -1.26 7.14 18.71
N ALA A 62 -0.52 6.77 19.74
CA ALA A 62 -1.10 6.37 21.03
C ALA A 62 -1.86 7.52 21.71
N PHE A 63 -1.40 8.76 21.55
CA PHE A 63 -1.98 9.94 22.23
C PHE A 63 -2.83 10.85 21.32
N GLY A 64 -2.57 10.89 20.01
CA GLY A 64 -3.11 11.90 19.09
C GLY A 64 -4.55 11.67 18.61
N GLY A 65 -5.01 10.43 18.51
CA GLY A 65 -6.35 10.12 18.00
C GLY A 65 -6.59 10.53 16.52
N PHE A 66 -7.76 10.19 15.98
CA PHE A 66 -8.07 10.31 14.55
C PHE A 66 -8.80 11.62 14.22
N ARG A 67 -8.10 12.76 14.12
CA ARG A 67 -8.70 13.98 13.54
C ARG A 67 -7.72 14.79 12.69
N ALA A 68 -8.25 15.26 11.55
CA ALA A 68 -7.63 16.12 10.52
C ALA A 68 -6.63 15.50 9.53
N SER A 69 -6.83 14.25 9.07
CA SER A 69 -5.95 13.67 8.03
C SER A 69 -6.19 14.24 6.63
N VAL A 70 -7.44 14.51 6.21
CA VAL A 70 -7.75 14.77 4.79
C VAL A 70 -7.09 16.05 4.23
N LEU A 71 -7.08 17.13 5.02
CA LEU A 71 -6.43 18.38 4.59
C LEU A 71 -4.90 18.21 4.54
N ASN A 72 -4.33 17.51 5.52
CA ASN A 72 -2.91 17.18 5.55
C ASN A 72 -2.51 16.33 4.34
N ASP A 73 -3.29 15.29 4.01
CA ASP A 73 -3.07 14.43 2.83
C ASP A 73 -3.08 15.26 1.53
N THR A 74 -3.97 16.26 1.43
CA THR A 74 -4.07 17.13 0.23
C THR A 74 -2.84 18.03 0.08
N LEU A 75 -2.43 18.69 1.17
CA LEU A 75 -1.24 19.56 1.17
C LEU A 75 0.03 18.76 0.89
N GLN A 76 0.19 17.59 1.52
CA GLN A 76 1.30 16.67 1.26
C GLN A 76 1.33 16.23 -0.20
N GLY A 77 0.18 15.82 -0.75
CA GLY A 77 0.07 15.44 -2.16
C GLY A 77 0.47 16.54 -3.13
N LEU A 78 0.11 17.81 -2.83
CA LEU A 78 0.51 18.95 -3.66
C LEU A 78 2.03 19.20 -3.61
N VAL A 79 2.63 19.13 -2.43
CA VAL A 79 4.10 19.29 -2.29
C VAL A 79 4.82 18.15 -3.01
N MET A 80 4.33 16.91 -2.89
CA MET A 80 4.88 15.77 -3.62
C MET A 80 4.77 15.97 -5.13
N LEU A 81 3.62 16.44 -5.63
CA LEU A 81 3.42 16.70 -7.07
C LEU A 81 4.42 17.72 -7.62
N VAL A 82 4.53 18.88 -6.96
CA VAL A 82 5.47 19.94 -7.38
C VAL A 82 6.90 19.42 -7.32
N GLY A 83 7.25 18.75 -6.22
CA GLY A 83 8.61 18.26 -6.04
C GLY A 83 8.98 17.10 -6.96
N THR A 84 8.03 16.27 -7.41
CA THR A 84 8.30 15.28 -8.47
C THR A 84 8.68 15.96 -9.79
N ILE A 85 7.99 17.03 -10.18
CA ILE A 85 8.31 17.77 -11.41
C ILE A 85 9.69 18.42 -11.27
N VAL A 86 9.93 19.09 -10.13
CA VAL A 86 11.21 19.73 -9.83
C VAL A 86 12.35 18.72 -9.77
N LEU A 87 12.13 17.53 -9.18
CA LEU A 87 13.11 16.43 -9.17
C LEU A 87 13.49 16.05 -10.58
N LEU A 88 12.50 15.74 -11.41
CA LEU A 88 12.74 15.18 -12.73
C LEU A 88 13.53 16.17 -13.58
N VAL A 89 13.17 17.45 -13.55
CA VAL A 89 13.92 18.51 -14.22
C VAL A 89 15.34 18.61 -13.68
N GLY A 90 15.51 18.58 -12.35
CA GLY A 90 16.82 18.61 -11.69
C GLY A 90 17.71 17.43 -12.08
N VAL A 91 17.16 16.22 -12.15
CA VAL A 91 17.87 14.99 -12.57
C VAL A 91 18.28 15.08 -14.04
N ILE A 92 17.38 15.49 -14.93
CA ILE A 92 17.70 15.67 -16.36
C ILE A 92 18.81 16.71 -16.54
N HIS A 93 18.75 17.82 -15.81
CA HIS A 93 19.78 18.85 -15.85
C HIS A 93 21.13 18.34 -15.32
N ALA A 94 21.13 17.66 -14.17
CA ALA A 94 22.34 17.10 -13.56
C ALA A 94 22.99 16.00 -14.43
N ALA A 95 22.21 15.30 -15.25
CA ALA A 95 22.69 14.34 -16.22
C ALA A 95 23.21 14.96 -17.53
N GLY A 96 23.19 16.29 -17.67
CA GLY A 96 23.61 17.00 -18.89
C GLY A 96 22.54 17.06 -20.00
N GLY A 97 21.30 16.69 -19.68
CA GLY A 97 20.18 16.61 -20.62
C GLY A 97 19.71 15.18 -20.86
N LEU A 98 18.53 15.04 -21.47
CA LEU A 98 17.89 13.73 -21.63
C LEU A 98 18.69 12.79 -22.53
N SER A 99 19.20 13.29 -23.66
CA SER A 99 20.00 12.49 -24.59
C SER A 99 21.27 11.97 -23.92
N GLN A 100 22.01 12.84 -23.23
CA GLN A 100 23.22 12.45 -22.53
C GLN A 100 22.95 11.46 -21.38
N ALA A 101 21.83 11.62 -20.67
CA ALA A 101 21.41 10.65 -19.66
C ALA A 101 21.20 9.25 -20.26
N VAL A 102 20.48 9.17 -21.39
CA VAL A 102 20.22 7.90 -22.10
C VAL A 102 21.52 7.29 -22.63
N ASP A 103 22.41 8.09 -23.22
CA ASP A 103 23.72 7.63 -23.70
C ASP A 103 24.57 7.09 -22.56
N THR A 104 24.56 7.76 -21.41
CA THR A 104 25.26 7.32 -20.19
C THR A 104 24.70 6.01 -19.68
N LEU A 105 23.37 5.86 -19.61
CA LEU A 105 22.72 4.61 -19.20
C LEU A 105 23.08 3.46 -20.16
N HIS A 106 23.01 3.70 -21.47
CA HIS A 106 23.34 2.69 -22.47
C HIS A 106 24.82 2.30 -22.42
N ALA A 107 25.71 3.22 -22.09
CA ALA A 107 27.14 2.93 -21.89
C ALA A 107 27.42 2.13 -20.61
N LEU A 108 26.62 2.35 -19.55
CA LEU A 108 26.71 1.57 -18.30
C LEU A 108 26.21 0.14 -18.51
N ASP A 109 25.01 0.00 -19.08
CA ASP A 109 24.43 -1.27 -19.50
C ASP A 109 23.33 -0.99 -20.53
N PRO A 110 23.46 -1.48 -21.78
CA PRO A 110 22.45 -1.31 -22.83
C PRO A 110 21.05 -1.75 -22.40
N LYS A 111 20.92 -2.70 -21.46
CA LYS A 111 19.62 -3.16 -20.95
C LYS A 111 18.91 -2.15 -20.05
N LEU A 112 19.59 -1.13 -19.53
CA LEU A 112 18.95 -0.09 -18.70
C LEU A 112 18.01 0.82 -19.49
N VAL A 113 18.14 0.85 -20.82
CA VAL A 113 17.28 1.63 -21.71
C VAL A 113 16.29 0.76 -22.50
N THR A 114 16.26 -0.55 -22.22
CA THR A 114 15.27 -1.46 -22.82
C THR A 114 14.06 -1.62 -21.88
N PRO A 115 12.87 -1.97 -22.42
CA PRO A 115 11.69 -2.21 -21.58
C PRO A 115 11.84 -3.34 -20.54
N GLN A 116 12.74 -4.29 -20.80
CA GLN A 116 12.98 -5.46 -19.95
C GLN A 116 13.87 -5.14 -18.73
N GLY A 117 14.63 -4.05 -18.79
CA GLY A 117 15.58 -3.67 -17.75
C GLY A 117 16.79 -4.61 -17.66
N ALA A 118 17.71 -4.27 -16.75
CA ALA A 118 18.86 -5.12 -16.45
C ALA A 118 18.42 -6.53 -16.00
N ASP A 119 19.20 -7.54 -16.37
CA ASP A 119 18.95 -8.96 -16.09
C ASP A 119 17.60 -9.52 -16.61
N ASP A 120 16.94 -8.80 -17.53
CA ASP A 120 15.62 -9.16 -18.09
C ASP A 120 14.54 -9.38 -17.01
N ILE A 121 14.66 -8.66 -15.88
CA ILE A 121 13.76 -8.78 -14.73
C ILE A 121 12.30 -8.42 -15.07
N LEU A 122 12.08 -7.52 -16.03
CA LEU A 122 10.75 -7.08 -16.49
C LEU A 122 10.32 -7.85 -17.74
N SER A 123 10.13 -9.17 -17.61
CA SER A 123 9.53 -9.95 -18.70
C SER A 123 8.11 -9.43 -19.04
N PRO A 124 7.61 -9.61 -20.28
CA PRO A 124 6.27 -9.14 -20.66
C PRO A 124 5.14 -9.71 -19.78
N ALA A 125 5.25 -10.97 -19.35
CA ALA A 125 4.30 -11.60 -18.43
C ALA A 125 4.36 -10.97 -17.04
N PHE A 126 5.57 -10.67 -16.56
CA PHE A 126 5.77 -10.00 -15.29
C PHE A 126 5.21 -8.57 -15.31
N MET A 127 5.50 -7.79 -16.35
CA MET A 127 4.93 -6.45 -16.55
C MET A 127 3.39 -6.46 -16.62
N THR A 128 2.82 -7.43 -17.33
CA THR A 128 1.35 -7.60 -17.38
C THR A 128 0.77 -7.91 -16.00
N SER A 129 1.54 -8.60 -15.16
CA SER A 129 1.11 -8.86 -13.78
C SER A 129 0.99 -7.60 -12.94
N PHE A 130 1.83 -6.57 -13.18
CA PHE A 130 1.70 -5.27 -12.50
C PHE A 130 0.45 -4.51 -12.93
N TRP A 131 0.00 -4.66 -14.17
CA TRP A 131 -1.31 -4.11 -14.58
C TRP A 131 -2.45 -4.76 -13.80
N VAL A 132 -2.39 -6.08 -13.60
CA VAL A 132 -3.40 -6.80 -12.80
C VAL A 132 -3.35 -6.34 -11.35
N LEU A 133 -2.16 -6.26 -10.74
CA LEU A 133 -1.99 -5.90 -9.33
C LEU A 133 -2.32 -4.42 -9.09
N VAL A 134 -1.61 -3.51 -9.77
CA VAL A 134 -1.65 -2.06 -9.49
C VAL A 134 -2.87 -1.36 -10.08
N CYS A 135 -3.42 -1.84 -11.21
CA CYS A 135 -4.59 -1.18 -11.82
C CYS A 135 -5.89 -1.86 -11.40
N PHE A 136 -6.00 -3.18 -11.57
CA PHE A 136 -7.24 -3.92 -11.30
C PHE A 136 -7.40 -4.33 -9.84
N GLY A 137 -6.34 -4.86 -9.23
CA GLY A 137 -6.33 -5.40 -7.87
C GLY A 137 -6.68 -4.36 -6.80
N VAL A 138 -6.30 -3.10 -7.01
CA VAL A 138 -6.57 -1.98 -6.10
C VAL A 138 -8.06 -1.78 -5.80
N ILE A 139 -8.96 -2.17 -6.72
CA ILE A 139 -10.42 -2.14 -6.51
C ILE A 139 -10.83 -3.04 -5.34
N GLY A 140 -10.09 -4.14 -5.16
CA GLY A 140 -10.27 -5.12 -4.09
C GLY A 140 -9.74 -4.68 -2.73
N LEU A 141 -9.17 -3.49 -2.60
CA LEU A 141 -8.63 -3.04 -1.33
C LEU A 141 -9.73 -2.40 -0.46
N PRO A 142 -9.95 -2.88 0.77
CA PRO A 142 -11.07 -2.43 1.59
C PRO A 142 -10.98 -0.95 1.99
N HIS A 143 -9.76 -0.40 2.14
CA HIS A 143 -9.57 1.02 2.45
C HIS A 143 -9.90 1.93 1.25
N THR A 144 -9.67 1.47 0.02
CA THR A 144 -10.11 2.16 -1.21
C THR A 144 -11.63 2.23 -1.24
N ALA A 145 -12.31 1.11 -1.00
CA ALA A 145 -13.77 1.07 -0.95
C ALA A 145 -14.35 2.02 0.11
N VAL A 146 -13.77 2.07 1.31
CA VAL A 146 -14.20 3.01 2.37
C VAL A 146 -13.99 4.47 1.95
N ARG A 147 -12.87 4.81 1.30
CA ARG A 147 -12.65 6.17 0.77
C ARG A 147 -13.67 6.52 -0.33
N CYS A 148 -14.03 5.58 -1.20
CA CYS A 148 -15.07 5.78 -2.22
C CYS A 148 -16.45 6.08 -1.62
N ILE A 149 -16.78 5.52 -0.45
CA ILE A 149 -18.06 5.79 0.23
C ILE A 149 -18.07 7.17 0.93
N SER A 150 -16.89 7.74 1.19
CA SER A 150 -16.76 9.04 1.87
C SER A 150 -16.96 10.26 0.98
N TYR A 151 -17.14 10.07 -0.34
CA TYR A 151 -17.44 11.16 -1.25
C TYR A 151 -18.80 11.77 -0.94
N LYS A 152 -18.87 13.11 -1.00
CA LYS A 152 -20.08 13.87 -0.72
C LYS A 152 -21.24 13.53 -1.67
N ASP A 153 -20.94 13.40 -2.95
CA ASP A 153 -21.91 13.17 -4.01
C ASP A 153 -21.24 12.57 -5.26
N SER A 154 -22.05 12.12 -6.22
CA SER A 154 -21.56 11.53 -7.48
C SER A 154 -20.69 12.49 -8.30
N LYS A 155 -20.97 13.80 -8.29
CA LYS A 155 -20.16 14.79 -9.02
C LYS A 155 -18.75 14.88 -8.43
N ALA A 156 -18.64 14.82 -7.10
CA ALA A 156 -17.36 14.82 -6.40
C ALA A 156 -16.54 13.57 -6.75
N VAL A 157 -17.17 12.39 -6.87
CA VAL A 157 -16.49 11.15 -7.33
C VAL A 157 -15.95 11.34 -8.75
N HIS A 158 -16.77 11.77 -9.69
CA HIS A 158 -16.35 11.95 -11.10
C HIS A 158 -15.20 12.95 -11.23
N ARG A 159 -15.26 14.07 -10.49
CA ARG A 159 -14.17 15.04 -10.44
C ARG A 159 -12.92 14.43 -9.79
N GLY A 160 -13.09 13.63 -8.74
CA GLY A 160 -12.02 12.89 -8.08
C GLY A 160 -11.30 11.92 -9.01
N ILE A 161 -12.03 11.23 -9.89
CA ILE A 161 -11.44 10.34 -10.90
C ILE A 161 -10.51 11.13 -11.84
N ILE A 162 -10.96 12.27 -12.37
CA ILE A 162 -10.16 13.08 -13.31
C ILE A 162 -8.93 13.67 -12.61
N ILE A 163 -9.13 14.35 -11.47
CA ILE A 163 -8.02 14.97 -10.73
C ILE A 163 -7.03 13.91 -10.27
N GLY A 164 -7.52 12.82 -9.69
CA GLY A 164 -6.71 11.70 -9.23
C GLY A 164 -5.89 11.08 -10.35
N THR A 165 -6.49 10.86 -11.53
CA THR A 165 -5.77 10.31 -12.69
C THR A 165 -4.62 11.23 -13.13
N ILE A 166 -4.85 12.54 -13.23
CA ILE A 166 -3.80 13.49 -13.64
C ILE A 166 -2.67 13.53 -12.60
N VAL A 167 -3.02 13.65 -11.32
CA VAL A 167 -2.02 13.73 -10.23
C VAL A 167 -1.20 12.43 -10.15
N VAL A 168 -1.86 11.27 -10.17
CA VAL A 168 -1.18 9.97 -10.13
C VAL A 168 -0.34 9.75 -11.38
N ALA A 169 -0.80 10.16 -12.56
CA ALA A 169 -0.01 10.06 -13.79
C ALA A 169 1.31 10.84 -13.68
N ILE A 170 1.25 12.09 -13.21
CA ILE A 170 2.45 12.92 -13.03
C ILE A 170 3.38 12.31 -11.97
N LEU A 171 2.84 11.88 -10.82
CA LEU A 171 3.64 11.28 -9.76
C LEU A 171 4.29 9.97 -10.21
N MET A 172 3.53 9.08 -10.83
CA MET A 172 4.03 7.78 -11.30
C MET A 172 5.07 7.98 -12.39
N PHE A 173 4.74 8.70 -13.46
CA PHE A 173 5.66 8.91 -14.57
C PHE A 173 6.92 9.66 -14.12
N GLY A 174 6.74 10.73 -13.35
CA GLY A 174 7.84 11.57 -12.91
C GLY A 174 8.80 10.86 -11.95
N MET A 175 8.29 10.13 -10.96
CA MET A 175 9.14 9.43 -9.99
C MET A 175 9.84 8.22 -10.61
N HIS A 176 9.17 7.46 -11.48
CA HIS A 176 9.80 6.32 -12.17
C HIS A 176 10.89 6.80 -13.13
N LEU A 177 10.62 7.86 -13.91
CA LEU A 177 11.61 8.41 -14.83
C LEU A 177 12.78 9.06 -14.08
N ALA A 178 12.51 9.79 -12.99
CA ALA A 178 13.57 10.33 -12.14
C ALA A 178 14.45 9.23 -11.52
N GLY A 179 13.84 8.11 -11.09
CA GLY A 179 14.59 6.95 -10.60
C GLY A 179 15.45 6.30 -11.68
N ALA A 180 14.88 6.05 -12.88
CA ALA A 180 15.57 5.44 -14.01
C ALA A 180 16.73 6.31 -14.51
N LEU A 181 16.48 7.59 -14.80
CA LEU A 181 17.50 8.56 -15.21
C LEU A 181 18.50 8.86 -14.09
N GLY A 182 18.06 8.75 -12.83
CA GLY A 182 18.88 8.92 -11.65
C GLY A 182 20.09 8.00 -11.60
N ARG A 183 20.01 6.82 -12.22
CA ARG A 183 21.13 5.88 -12.36
C ARG A 183 22.31 6.46 -13.13
N ALA A 184 22.07 7.37 -14.08
CA ALA A 184 23.13 8.10 -14.79
C ALA A 184 23.83 9.13 -13.88
N VAL A 185 23.12 9.67 -12.89
CA VAL A 185 23.63 10.67 -11.95
C VAL A 185 24.30 10.02 -10.72
N LEU A 186 23.88 8.81 -10.36
CA LEU A 186 24.32 8.03 -9.19
C LEU A 186 24.68 6.57 -9.58
N PRO A 187 25.77 6.34 -10.34
CA PRO A 187 26.15 5.02 -10.83
C PRO A 187 26.69 4.06 -9.76
N ASP A 188 27.06 4.56 -8.59
CA ASP A 188 27.62 3.73 -7.50
C ASP A 188 26.62 3.45 -6.37
N LEU A 189 25.37 3.92 -6.50
CA LEU A 189 24.36 3.71 -5.48
C LEU A 189 23.97 2.22 -5.42
N THR A 190 24.23 1.60 -4.28
CA THR A 190 23.99 0.17 -4.06
C THR A 190 22.62 -0.14 -3.48
N VAL A 191 22.06 0.77 -2.68
CA VAL A 191 20.74 0.62 -2.06
C VAL A 191 19.70 1.34 -2.93
N PRO A 192 18.84 0.63 -3.68
CA PRO A 192 17.92 1.26 -4.64
C PRO A 192 16.94 2.23 -3.97
N ASP A 193 16.49 1.94 -2.75
CA ASP A 193 15.52 2.76 -2.03
C ASP A 193 16.07 4.14 -1.61
N LEU A 194 17.39 4.33 -1.67
CA LEU A 194 18.04 5.62 -1.42
C LEU A 194 18.08 6.53 -2.65
N VAL A 195 17.65 6.07 -3.83
CA VAL A 195 17.84 6.80 -5.08
C VAL A 195 17.13 8.15 -5.06
N ILE A 196 15.85 8.17 -4.70
CA ILE A 196 15.06 9.40 -4.69
C ILE A 196 15.56 10.40 -3.63
N PRO A 197 15.77 10.00 -2.35
CA PRO A 197 16.31 10.93 -1.35
C PRO A 197 17.70 11.47 -1.73
N THR A 198 18.56 10.64 -2.33
CA THR A 198 19.93 11.07 -2.66
C THR A 198 19.94 12.02 -3.86
N LEU A 199 19.14 11.74 -4.89
CA LEU A 199 18.98 12.66 -6.02
C LEU A 199 18.45 14.00 -5.53
N MET A 200 17.48 14.00 -4.63
CA MET A 200 16.90 15.21 -4.05
C MET A 200 17.95 16.12 -3.40
N VAL A 201 18.79 15.57 -2.53
CA VAL A 201 19.86 16.32 -1.87
C VAL A 201 20.92 16.78 -2.88
N LYS A 202 21.16 16.01 -3.94
CA LYS A 202 22.18 16.32 -4.95
C LYS A 202 21.74 17.40 -5.95
N VAL A 203 20.49 17.41 -6.38
CA VAL A 203 20.02 18.27 -7.48
C VAL A 203 19.26 19.51 -7.02
N LEU A 204 18.81 19.58 -5.76
CA LEU A 204 18.05 20.71 -5.23
C LEU A 204 18.83 21.52 -4.20
N PRO A 205 18.52 22.83 -4.07
CA PRO A 205 19.00 23.64 -2.96
C PRO A 205 18.57 23.04 -1.61
N PRO A 206 19.38 23.14 -0.54
CA PRO A 206 19.10 22.50 0.76
C PRO A 206 17.71 22.79 1.33
N PHE A 207 17.23 24.04 1.20
CA PHE A 207 15.90 24.44 1.68
C PHE A 207 14.77 23.73 0.92
N ALA A 208 14.88 23.63 -0.41
CA ALA A 208 13.88 22.96 -1.24
C ALA A 208 13.91 21.44 -1.02
N ALA A 209 15.10 20.84 -0.91
CA ALA A 209 15.26 19.43 -0.57
C ALA A 209 14.62 19.11 0.79
N GLY A 210 14.82 19.95 1.81
CA GLY A 210 14.23 19.79 3.13
C GLY A 210 12.70 19.83 3.13
N ILE A 211 12.10 20.83 2.46
CA ILE A 211 10.63 20.92 2.31
C ILE A 211 10.08 19.70 1.59
N PHE A 212 10.74 19.29 0.50
CA PHE A 212 10.28 18.15 -0.27
C PHE A 212 10.36 16.87 0.55
N LEU A 213 11.49 16.56 1.18
CA LEU A 213 11.67 15.33 1.97
C LEU A 213 10.74 15.27 3.19
N ALA A 214 10.36 16.42 3.74
CA ALA A 214 9.38 16.50 4.81
C ALA A 214 7.96 16.05 4.38
N ALA A 215 7.56 16.26 3.12
CA ALA A 215 6.21 15.93 2.66
C ALA A 215 5.93 14.41 2.57
N PRO A 216 6.76 13.57 1.88
CA PRO A 216 6.66 12.13 1.96
C PRO A 216 6.80 11.62 3.40
N MET A 217 7.69 12.20 4.21
CA MET A 217 7.83 11.79 5.61
C MET A 217 6.52 12.00 6.39
N ALA A 218 5.86 13.14 6.20
CA ALA A 218 4.57 13.43 6.82
C ALA A 218 3.44 12.54 6.26
N ALA A 219 3.49 12.15 4.98
CA ALA A 219 2.53 11.23 4.36
C ALA A 219 2.69 9.77 4.85
N ILE A 220 3.93 9.33 5.07
CA ILE A 220 4.24 8.04 5.70
C ILE A 220 3.69 8.05 7.14
N MET A 221 3.89 9.13 7.90
CA MET A 221 3.34 9.25 9.26
C MET A 221 1.81 9.19 9.29
N SER A 222 1.11 9.89 8.39
CA SER A 222 -0.36 9.87 8.35
C SER A 222 -0.90 8.50 7.98
N THR A 223 -0.23 7.80 7.07
CA THR A 223 -0.64 6.47 6.60
C THR A 223 -0.41 5.41 7.68
N ILE A 224 0.76 5.38 8.32
CA ILE A 224 1.01 4.48 9.47
C ILE A 224 0.00 4.75 10.58
N ASN A 225 -0.26 6.01 10.92
CA ASN A 225 -1.22 6.36 11.96
C ASN A 225 -2.61 5.79 11.66
N ALA A 226 -3.08 5.93 10.41
CA ALA A 226 -4.36 5.36 9.98
C ALA A 226 -4.36 3.82 10.04
N GLN A 227 -3.28 3.17 9.60
CA GLN A 227 -3.16 1.71 9.60
C GLN A 227 -3.05 1.13 11.01
N LEU A 228 -2.31 1.77 11.92
CA LEU A 228 -2.21 1.38 13.34
C LEU A 228 -3.56 1.51 14.04
N LEU A 229 -4.27 2.61 13.84
CA LEU A 229 -5.59 2.83 14.41
C LEU A 229 -6.62 1.85 13.84
N GLN A 230 -6.56 1.58 12.53
CA GLN A 230 -7.43 0.58 11.90
C GLN A 230 -7.10 -0.83 12.41
N SER A 231 -5.83 -1.19 12.54
CA SER A 231 -5.40 -2.48 13.10
C SER A 231 -5.90 -2.67 14.54
N SER A 232 -5.73 -1.64 15.37
CA SER A 232 -6.25 -1.62 16.74
C SER A 232 -7.77 -1.76 16.77
N ALA A 233 -8.49 -1.01 15.94
CA ALA A 233 -9.94 -1.10 15.82
C ALA A 233 -10.40 -2.49 15.35
N THR A 234 -9.71 -3.11 14.41
CA THR A 234 -9.99 -4.47 13.93
C THR A 234 -9.78 -5.50 15.04
N ILE A 235 -8.67 -5.43 15.79
CA ILE A 235 -8.43 -6.35 16.92
C ILE A 235 -9.50 -6.18 18.00
N ILE A 236 -9.88 -4.94 18.34
CA ILE A 236 -10.83 -4.67 19.41
C ILE A 236 -12.26 -4.99 18.99
N LYS A 237 -12.72 -4.45 17.85
CA LYS A 237 -14.13 -4.54 17.44
C LYS A 237 -14.44 -5.85 16.74
N ASP A 238 -13.60 -6.28 15.80
CA ASP A 238 -13.93 -7.41 14.93
C ASP A 238 -13.58 -8.75 15.59
N LEU A 239 -12.53 -8.79 16.42
CA LEU A 239 -12.08 -10.00 17.12
C LEU A 239 -12.52 -10.01 18.59
N TYR A 240 -12.10 -9.05 19.41
CA TYR A 240 -12.35 -9.08 20.86
C TYR A 240 -13.82 -8.87 21.25
N LEU A 241 -14.48 -7.80 20.78
CA LEU A 241 -15.88 -7.52 21.11
C LEU A 241 -16.86 -8.47 20.44
N ASN A 242 -16.47 -9.08 19.32
CA ASN A 242 -17.24 -10.15 18.69
C ASN A 242 -17.29 -11.43 19.55
N LEU A 243 -16.23 -11.67 20.33
CA LEU A 243 -16.15 -12.76 21.31
C LEU A 243 -16.74 -12.38 22.68
N ARG A 244 -16.64 -11.11 23.08
CA ARG A 244 -17.13 -10.59 24.37
C ARG A 244 -17.98 -9.32 24.18
N PRO A 245 -19.22 -9.45 23.69
CA PRO A 245 -20.10 -8.29 23.41
C PRO A 245 -20.42 -7.47 24.66
N ASP A 246 -20.45 -8.12 25.82
CA ASP A 246 -20.65 -7.57 27.15
C ASP A 246 -19.64 -6.48 27.55
N GLN A 247 -18.48 -6.43 26.89
CA GLN A 247 -17.42 -5.46 27.18
C GLN A 247 -17.56 -4.13 26.42
N MET A 248 -18.56 -3.99 25.55
CA MET A 248 -18.73 -2.84 24.67
C MET A 248 -18.91 -1.50 25.43
N GLN A 249 -19.50 -1.54 26.62
CA GLN A 249 -19.77 -0.36 27.43
C GLN A 249 -18.56 0.14 28.23
N ASN A 250 -17.47 -0.63 28.30
CA ASN A 250 -16.29 -0.28 29.09
C ASN A 250 -15.30 0.58 28.28
N GLU A 251 -15.68 1.83 27.99
CA GLU A 251 -14.91 2.75 27.15
C GLU A 251 -13.46 2.96 27.64
N ILE A 252 -13.26 3.02 28.96
CA ILE A 252 -11.93 3.19 29.56
C ILE A 252 -11.02 1.99 29.23
N ARG A 253 -11.53 0.76 29.36
CA ARG A 253 -10.80 -0.46 29.03
C ARG A 253 -10.49 -0.51 27.53
N LEU A 254 -11.46 -0.20 26.68
CA LEU A 254 -11.28 -0.21 25.22
C LEU A 254 -10.23 0.83 24.78
N LYS A 255 -10.21 2.02 25.39
CA LYS A 255 -9.19 3.04 25.14
C LYS A 255 -7.79 2.57 25.56
N ARG A 256 -7.66 1.97 26.75
CA ARG A 256 -6.37 1.42 27.23
C ARG A 256 -5.87 0.27 26.37
N MET A 257 -6.76 -0.65 25.98
CA MET A 257 -6.43 -1.75 25.06
C MET A 257 -5.97 -1.20 23.71
N SER A 258 -6.65 -0.18 23.17
CA SER A 258 -6.26 0.45 21.91
C SER A 258 -4.85 1.01 21.96
N ALA A 259 -4.54 1.81 23.00
CA ALA A 259 -3.21 2.35 23.18
C ALA A 259 -2.14 1.25 23.34
N ALA A 260 -2.42 0.21 24.14
CA ALA A 260 -1.51 -0.91 24.33
C ALA A 260 -1.24 -1.69 23.04
N ILE A 261 -2.28 -1.98 22.25
CA ILE A 261 -2.16 -2.67 20.95
C ILE A 261 -1.34 -1.82 19.97
N THR A 262 -1.61 -0.52 19.90
CA THR A 262 -0.84 0.41 19.06
C THR A 262 0.64 0.41 19.43
N LEU A 263 0.97 0.48 20.71
CA LEU A 263 2.37 0.46 21.17
C LEU A 263 3.04 -0.89 20.87
N LEU A 264 2.34 -2.00 21.10
CA LEU A 264 2.84 -3.35 20.77
C LEU A 264 3.11 -3.52 19.28
N LEU A 265 2.18 -3.05 18.43
CA LEU A 265 2.37 -3.07 16.97
C LEU A 265 3.54 -2.17 16.56
N GLY A 266 3.66 -0.96 17.14
CA GLY A 266 4.80 -0.07 16.88
C GLY A 266 6.14 -0.72 17.22
N ALA A 267 6.23 -1.42 18.37
CA ALA A 267 7.42 -2.17 18.75
C ALA A 267 7.71 -3.34 17.80
N LEU A 268 6.67 -4.09 17.38
CA LEU A 268 6.81 -5.17 16.40
C LEU A 268 7.32 -4.64 15.05
N LEU A 269 6.83 -3.49 14.61
CA LEU A 269 7.24 -2.83 13.36
C LEU A 269 8.68 -2.34 13.42
N LEU A 270 9.13 -1.80 14.56
CA LEU A 270 10.54 -1.47 14.77
C LEU A 270 11.44 -2.69 14.63
N LEU A 271 11.04 -3.83 15.22
CA LEU A 271 11.77 -5.09 15.08
C LEU A 271 11.76 -5.60 13.64
N ALA A 272 10.62 -5.56 12.97
CA ALA A 272 10.46 -6.01 11.59
C ALA A 272 11.25 -5.15 10.60
N ALA A 273 11.33 -3.84 10.84
CA ALA A 273 12.08 -2.90 10.01
C ALA A 273 13.58 -2.90 10.30
N TRP A 274 14.05 -3.49 11.41
CA TRP A 274 15.45 -3.41 11.84
C TRP A 274 16.45 -3.91 10.79
N LYS A 275 16.07 -4.95 10.06
CA LYS A 275 16.84 -5.49 8.93
C LYS A 275 16.01 -5.40 7.66
N PRO A 276 16.07 -4.26 6.95
CA PRO A 276 15.28 -4.09 5.75
C PRO A 276 15.71 -5.09 4.67
N PRO A 277 14.76 -5.56 3.82
CA PRO A 277 15.13 -6.29 2.60
C PRO A 277 15.90 -5.38 1.64
N GLU A 278 16.51 -5.98 0.61
CA GLU A 278 17.29 -5.24 -0.40
C GLU A 278 16.45 -4.18 -1.14
N MET A 279 15.17 -4.47 -1.41
CA MET A 279 14.20 -3.48 -1.90
C MET A 279 12.88 -3.60 -1.15
N ILE A 280 12.39 -2.48 -0.63
CA ILE A 280 11.10 -2.44 0.09
C ILE A 280 9.90 -2.73 -0.81
N ILE A 281 10.03 -2.56 -2.13
CA ILE A 281 8.93 -2.83 -3.08
C ILE A 281 8.46 -4.28 -3.00
N TRP A 282 9.35 -5.25 -2.76
CA TRP A 282 8.99 -6.67 -2.69
C TRP A 282 8.09 -6.97 -1.49
N LEU A 283 8.42 -6.38 -0.34
CA LEU A 283 7.59 -6.49 0.86
C LEU A 283 6.24 -5.78 0.66
N ASN A 284 6.25 -4.65 -0.05
CA ASN A 284 5.03 -3.93 -0.39
C ASN A 284 4.11 -4.75 -1.30
N LEU A 285 4.65 -5.34 -2.37
CA LEU A 285 3.92 -6.21 -3.28
C LEU A 285 3.35 -7.43 -2.56
N LEU A 286 4.10 -8.04 -1.65
CA LEU A 286 3.63 -9.14 -0.81
C LEU A 286 2.42 -8.73 0.04
N ALA A 287 2.49 -7.58 0.72
CA ALA A 287 1.41 -7.09 1.57
C ALA A 287 0.15 -6.74 0.76
N PHE A 288 0.29 -5.97 -0.31
CA PHE A 288 -0.84 -5.53 -1.14
C PHE A 288 -1.40 -6.68 -1.98
N GLY A 289 -0.56 -7.48 -2.62
CA GLY A 289 -0.99 -8.66 -3.37
C GLY A 289 -1.72 -9.68 -2.48
N GLY A 290 -1.30 -9.83 -1.22
CA GLY A 290 -2.01 -10.66 -0.24
C GLY A 290 -3.41 -10.15 0.06
N LEU A 291 -3.58 -8.83 0.23
CA LEU A 291 -4.91 -8.22 0.38
C LEU A 291 -5.76 -8.43 -0.86
N GLU A 292 -5.22 -8.18 -2.05
CA GLU A 292 -5.96 -8.35 -3.30
C GLU A 292 -6.41 -9.80 -3.49
N ALA A 293 -5.52 -10.76 -3.23
CA ALA A 293 -5.82 -12.19 -3.31
C ALA A 293 -6.96 -12.62 -2.38
N VAL A 294 -7.07 -11.99 -1.21
CA VAL A 294 -8.13 -12.27 -0.23
C VAL A 294 -9.41 -11.51 -0.58
N PHE A 295 -9.33 -10.23 -0.93
CA PHE A 295 -10.49 -9.33 -0.90
C PHE A 295 -11.10 -9.01 -2.26
N LEU A 296 -10.37 -9.14 -3.37
CA LEU A 296 -10.83 -8.67 -4.68
C LEU A 296 -12.18 -9.29 -5.08
N TRP A 297 -12.25 -10.61 -5.14
CA TRP A 297 -13.47 -11.30 -5.58
C TRP A 297 -14.61 -11.21 -4.56
N PRO A 298 -14.40 -11.38 -3.24
CA PRO A 298 -15.45 -11.10 -2.26
C PRO A 298 -16.02 -9.69 -2.33
N LEU A 299 -15.22 -8.67 -2.62
CA LEU A 299 -15.74 -7.30 -2.74
C LEU A 299 -16.46 -7.08 -4.08
N VAL A 300 -15.82 -7.40 -5.20
CA VAL A 300 -16.37 -7.16 -6.54
C VAL A 300 -17.65 -7.98 -6.75
N LEU A 301 -17.60 -9.30 -6.51
CA LEU A 301 -18.78 -10.16 -6.67
C LEU A 301 -19.82 -9.91 -5.58
N GLY A 302 -19.41 -9.54 -4.37
CA GLY A 302 -20.33 -9.12 -3.32
C GLY A 302 -21.15 -7.89 -3.68
N LEU A 303 -20.56 -6.94 -4.41
CA LEU A 303 -21.21 -5.71 -4.86
C LEU A 303 -22.10 -5.92 -6.09
N TYR A 304 -21.62 -6.66 -7.09
CA TYR A 304 -22.28 -6.73 -8.39
C TYR A 304 -23.06 -8.02 -8.65
N TRP A 305 -22.85 -9.07 -7.85
CA TRP A 305 -23.53 -10.35 -8.05
C TRP A 305 -24.52 -10.64 -6.93
N GLU A 306 -25.81 -10.60 -7.26
CA GLU A 306 -26.89 -10.76 -6.28
C GLU A 306 -26.87 -12.12 -5.59
N ARG A 307 -26.50 -13.17 -6.34
CA ARG A 307 -26.42 -14.57 -5.87
C ARG A 307 -25.12 -14.90 -5.14
N ALA A 308 -24.23 -13.92 -4.92
CA ALA A 308 -23.01 -14.11 -4.16
C ALA A 308 -23.31 -14.46 -2.69
N ASN A 309 -22.69 -15.54 -2.20
CA ASN A 309 -22.88 -16.02 -0.84
C ASN A 309 -21.57 -16.18 -0.05
N ALA A 310 -21.72 -16.43 1.25
CA ALA A 310 -20.60 -16.53 2.18
C ALA A 310 -19.65 -17.69 1.85
N ALA A 311 -20.17 -18.82 1.34
CA ALA A 311 -19.35 -19.98 1.01
C ALA A 311 -18.41 -19.68 -0.17
N GLY A 312 -18.91 -19.04 -1.23
CA GLY A 312 -18.07 -18.57 -2.34
C GLY A 312 -17.01 -17.59 -1.88
N ALA A 313 -17.38 -16.59 -1.07
CA ALA A 313 -16.45 -15.60 -0.56
C ALA A 313 -15.35 -16.21 0.33
N LEU A 314 -15.71 -17.13 1.24
CA LEU A 314 -14.75 -17.83 2.10
C LEU A 314 -13.77 -18.68 1.27
N SER A 315 -14.27 -19.44 0.30
CA SER A 315 -13.42 -20.25 -0.58
C SER A 315 -12.42 -19.39 -1.34
N ALA A 316 -12.85 -18.24 -1.88
CA ALA A 316 -11.99 -17.30 -2.58
C ALA A 316 -10.90 -16.71 -1.67
N MET A 317 -11.28 -16.30 -0.45
CA MET A 317 -10.35 -15.74 0.53
C MET A 317 -9.27 -16.74 0.94
N ILE A 318 -9.67 -17.98 1.23
CA ILE A 318 -8.75 -19.04 1.67
C ILE A 318 -7.84 -19.45 0.51
N VAL A 319 -8.42 -19.79 -0.64
CA VAL A 319 -7.65 -20.25 -1.81
C VAL A 319 -6.72 -19.15 -2.31
N GLY A 320 -7.22 -17.93 -2.46
CA GLY A 320 -6.43 -16.79 -2.91
C GLY A 320 -5.29 -16.46 -1.94
N GLY A 321 -5.60 -16.31 -0.65
CA GLY A 321 -4.61 -15.98 0.38
C GLY A 321 -3.53 -17.06 0.52
N VAL A 322 -3.92 -18.33 0.61
CA VAL A 322 -2.97 -19.45 0.77
C VAL A 322 -2.12 -19.63 -0.48
N LEU A 323 -2.72 -19.64 -1.67
CA LEU A 323 -1.95 -19.79 -2.92
C LEU A 323 -0.98 -18.64 -3.12
N TYR A 324 -1.43 -17.41 -2.89
CA TYR A 324 -0.55 -16.25 -3.02
C TYR A 324 0.61 -16.32 -2.02
N ALA A 325 0.32 -16.63 -0.74
CA ALA A 325 1.36 -16.78 0.27
C ALA A 325 2.39 -17.87 -0.09
N LEU A 326 1.93 -19.04 -0.55
CA LEU A 326 2.82 -20.13 -0.96
C LEU A 326 3.66 -19.75 -2.19
N LEU A 327 3.01 -19.28 -3.26
CA LEU A 327 3.71 -18.93 -4.50
C LEU A 327 4.69 -17.77 -4.29
N ALA A 328 4.33 -16.75 -3.50
CA ALA A 328 5.23 -15.64 -3.20
C ALA A 328 6.39 -16.05 -2.28
N THR A 329 6.13 -16.87 -1.24
CA THR A 329 7.19 -17.30 -0.30
C THR A 329 8.23 -18.20 -0.97
N PHE A 330 7.79 -19.11 -1.85
CA PHE A 330 8.68 -20.00 -2.59
C PHE A 330 9.17 -19.40 -3.92
N ASN A 331 8.84 -18.13 -4.21
CA ASN A 331 9.16 -17.43 -5.45
C ASN A 331 8.79 -18.24 -6.72
N ILE A 332 7.65 -18.93 -6.68
CA ILE A 332 7.18 -19.78 -7.79
C ILE A 332 6.43 -18.88 -8.78
N GLN A 333 7.06 -18.65 -9.94
CA GLN A 333 6.45 -17.93 -11.05
C GLN A 333 5.86 -18.92 -12.05
N TYR A 334 4.56 -18.83 -12.28
CA TYR A 334 3.88 -19.66 -13.29
C TYR A 334 3.87 -18.93 -14.63
N LEU A 335 4.49 -19.53 -15.66
CA LEU A 335 4.60 -18.95 -17.01
C LEU A 335 5.19 -17.52 -17.04
N GLY A 336 6.06 -17.19 -16.06
CA GLY A 336 6.66 -15.85 -15.93
C GLY A 336 5.74 -14.78 -15.34
N PHE A 337 4.51 -15.13 -14.94
CA PHE A 337 3.63 -14.21 -14.23
C PHE A 337 4.02 -14.12 -12.75
N HIS A 338 3.85 -12.92 -12.19
CA HIS A 338 3.94 -12.73 -10.75
C HIS A 338 2.88 -13.59 -10.04
N PRO A 339 3.17 -14.16 -8.86
CA PRO A 339 2.28 -15.02 -8.06
C PRO A 339 0.83 -14.56 -7.91
N ILE A 340 0.59 -13.25 -7.98
CA ILE A 340 -0.73 -12.64 -7.86
C ILE A 340 -1.71 -13.08 -8.96
N VAL A 341 -1.25 -13.19 -10.21
CA VAL A 341 -2.14 -13.49 -11.35
C VAL A 341 -2.75 -14.89 -11.22
N PRO A 342 -1.96 -15.98 -11.06
CA PRO A 342 -2.55 -17.30 -10.87
C PRO A 342 -3.35 -17.39 -9.56
N ALA A 343 -2.92 -16.72 -8.48
CA ALA A 343 -3.67 -16.70 -7.23
C ALA A 343 -5.06 -16.05 -7.39
N LEU A 344 -5.16 -14.94 -8.12
CA LEU A 344 -6.44 -14.28 -8.40
C LEU A 344 -7.34 -15.14 -9.29
N LEU A 345 -6.79 -15.77 -10.33
CA LEU A 345 -7.57 -16.66 -11.19
C LEU A 345 -8.12 -17.87 -10.42
N LEU A 346 -7.29 -18.51 -9.61
CA LEU A 346 -7.72 -19.65 -8.79
C LEU A 346 -8.67 -19.24 -7.66
N SER A 347 -8.49 -18.04 -7.08
CA SER A 347 -9.43 -17.45 -6.13
C SER A 347 -10.80 -17.20 -6.75
N LEU A 348 -10.86 -16.71 -8.00
CA LEU A 348 -12.12 -16.57 -8.75
C LEU A 348 -12.80 -17.91 -8.97
N LEU A 349 -12.06 -18.92 -9.43
CA LEU A 349 -12.61 -20.26 -9.62
C LEU A 349 -13.12 -20.86 -8.31
N ALA A 350 -12.38 -20.69 -7.22
CA ALA A 350 -12.81 -21.10 -5.89
C ALA A 350 -14.08 -20.36 -5.44
N PHE A 351 -14.21 -19.07 -5.76
CA PHE A 351 -15.44 -18.33 -5.54
C PHE A 351 -16.61 -18.98 -6.29
N LEU A 352 -16.47 -19.17 -7.60
CA LEU A 352 -17.53 -19.69 -8.46
C LEU A 352 -17.99 -21.10 -8.04
N ILE A 353 -17.04 -21.96 -7.64
CA ILE A 353 -17.32 -23.31 -7.15
C ILE A 353 -18.00 -23.24 -5.78
N GLY A 354 -17.40 -22.52 -4.82
CA GLY A 354 -17.95 -22.38 -3.47
C GLY A 354 -19.34 -21.76 -3.44
N ASN A 355 -19.61 -20.83 -4.37
CA ASN A 355 -20.91 -20.18 -4.48
C ASN A 355 -22.03 -21.15 -4.85
N ARG A 356 -21.74 -22.30 -5.48
CA ARG A 356 -22.77 -23.32 -5.80
C ARG A 356 -23.28 -24.07 -4.57
N PHE A 357 -22.50 -24.10 -3.49
CA PHE A 357 -22.81 -24.86 -2.28
C PHE A 357 -23.41 -23.99 -1.16
N GLY A 358 -23.45 -22.67 -1.34
CA GLY A 358 -24.00 -21.74 -0.35
C GLY A 358 -25.40 -21.24 -0.69
N SER A 359 -26.14 -20.82 0.33
CA SER A 359 -27.37 -20.05 0.17
C SER A 359 -27.06 -18.56 0.07
N SER A 360 -27.64 -17.87 -0.90
CA SER A 360 -27.52 -16.40 -1.01
C SER A 360 -28.16 -15.75 0.21
N ALA A 361 -27.47 -14.79 0.82
CA ALA A 361 -28.10 -13.93 1.81
C ALA A 361 -29.22 -13.13 1.13
N SER A 362 -30.40 -13.08 1.74
CA SER A 362 -31.50 -12.20 1.31
C SER A 362 -30.98 -10.77 1.28
N GLN A 363 -31.06 -10.10 0.12
CA GLN A 363 -30.63 -8.71 -0.01
C GLN A 363 -31.40 -7.86 1.00
N ALA A 364 -30.68 -7.10 1.83
CA ALA A 364 -31.30 -5.93 2.44
C ALA A 364 -31.68 -4.98 1.30
N THR A 365 -32.98 -4.68 1.18
CA THR A 365 -33.54 -3.77 0.18
C THR A 365 -32.65 -2.55 0.03
N VAL A 366 -32.11 -2.35 -1.18
CA VAL A 366 -31.36 -1.13 -1.50
C VAL A 366 -32.31 0.03 -1.23
N LEU A 367 -32.06 0.81 -0.18
CA LEU A 367 -32.75 2.06 0.04
C LEU A 367 -32.41 2.94 -1.17
N SER A 368 -33.37 3.12 -2.08
CA SER A 368 -33.19 4.04 -3.20
C SER A 368 -32.96 5.43 -2.60
N THR A 369 -31.74 5.93 -2.75
CA THR A 369 -31.48 7.37 -2.59
C THR A 369 -31.88 8.06 -3.89
N ASP A 370 -33.16 7.96 -4.23
CA ASP A 370 -33.82 8.93 -5.09
C ASP A 370 -34.37 10.01 -4.16
N LYS A 371 -33.57 11.06 -3.97
CA LYS A 371 -33.99 12.43 -3.67
C LYS A 371 -32.84 13.41 -3.86
#